data_AF-T1AL14-F1
#
_entry.id   AF-T1AL14-F1
#
_cell.length_a   1.000
_cell.length_b   1.000
_cell.length_c   1.000
_cell.angle_alpha   90.00
_cell.angle_beta   90.00
_cell.angle_gamma   90.00
#
_symmetry.space_group_name_H-M   'P 1'
#
loop_
_entity.id
_entity.type
_entity.pdbx_description
1 polymer ?
#
loop_
_entity_poly.entity_id
_entity_poly.type
_entity_poly.pdbx_seq_one_letter_code
_entity_poly.pdbx_strand_id
1 'polypeptide(L)'
;MRSVNDLAVHVGMKAACQAFGLNRGFVYRDRTRHRAIGPRRAPPARPRPPLSLSSLEQQVLLEVLDSERFADVAPPTVYATLLDEGRYHGSIRTMYRLLAARNQSGERRNQRVHPVYAKPELLAVRPREVWSWDITKLKGPGKWTCFHLYVILDIFSRYVVGWMLAQRESAQLAEQFIAETLQKENIAPGTLTLHADRGTSMRSKPVAALLIDLEVAKTHSRPHVSDD
;
A
#
# COMPACT_ATOMS: atom_id res chain seq x y z
N MET A 1 -18.84 30.23 -14.53
CA MET A 1 -19.63 30.97 -15.53
C MET A 1 -21.06 31.27 -15.09
N ARG A 2 -21.82 30.32 -14.53
CA ARG A 2 -23.16 30.59 -13.94
C ARG A 2 -23.14 31.72 -12.90
N SER A 3 -22.25 31.65 -11.92
CA SER A 3 -22.11 32.66 -10.86
C SER A 3 -21.79 34.08 -11.36
N VAL A 4 -21.11 34.20 -12.52
CA VAL A 4 -20.83 35.51 -13.16
C VAL A 4 -22.10 36.06 -13.79
N ASN A 5 -22.91 35.20 -14.43
CA ASN A 5 -24.19 35.60 -15.00
C ASN A 5 -25.20 35.97 -13.92
N ASP A 6 -25.21 35.26 -12.79
CA ASP A 6 -26.11 35.54 -11.65
C ASP A 6 -25.76 36.88 -11.00
N LEU A 7 -24.47 37.14 -10.75
CA LEU A 7 -24.01 38.43 -10.22
C LEU A 7 -24.23 39.57 -11.23
N ALA A 8 -24.08 39.30 -12.53
CA ALA A 8 -24.30 40.30 -13.58
C ALA A 8 -25.74 40.83 -13.63
N VAL A 9 -26.74 40.10 -13.12
CA VAL A 9 -28.13 40.58 -13.02
C VAL A 9 -28.24 41.74 -12.02
N HIS A 10 -27.42 41.72 -10.96
CA HIS A 10 -27.52 42.70 -9.86
C HIS A 10 -26.57 43.89 -10.02
N VAL A 11 -25.34 43.68 -10.50
CA VAL A 11 -24.31 44.74 -10.57
C VAL A 11 -23.87 45.07 -12.00
N GLY A 12 -24.49 44.42 -13.00
CA GLY A 12 -24.12 44.55 -14.40
C GLY A 12 -22.89 43.70 -14.78
N MET A 13 -22.86 43.26 -16.04
CA MET A 13 -21.84 42.34 -16.57
C MET A 13 -20.41 42.86 -16.43
N LYS A 14 -20.21 44.18 -16.48
CA LYS A 14 -18.90 44.83 -16.33
C LYS A 14 -18.30 44.61 -14.94
N ALA A 15 -19.05 44.97 -13.90
CA ALA A 15 -18.60 44.86 -12.52
C ALA A 15 -18.48 43.39 -12.10
N ALA A 16 -19.42 42.55 -12.53
CA ALA A 16 -19.36 41.11 -12.28
C ALA A 16 -18.09 40.47 -12.88
N CYS A 17 -17.75 40.77 -14.13
CA CYS A 17 -16.52 40.26 -14.75
C CYS A 17 -15.25 40.76 -14.04
N GLN A 18 -15.22 42.01 -13.57
CA GLN A 18 -14.09 42.56 -12.82
C GLN A 18 -13.93 41.90 -11.45
N ALA A 19 -15.03 41.67 -10.72
CA ALA A 19 -15.01 40.99 -9.42
C ALA A 19 -14.45 39.56 -9.51
N PHE A 20 -14.70 38.87 -10.62
CA PHE A 20 -14.18 37.51 -10.88
C PHE A 20 -12.85 37.47 -11.64
N GLY A 21 -12.25 38.62 -12.00
CA GLY A 21 -11.00 38.67 -12.75
C GLY A 21 -11.10 38.10 -14.18
N LEU A 22 -12.29 38.13 -14.80
CA LEU A 22 -12.55 37.56 -16.11
C LEU A 22 -12.67 38.63 -17.20
N ASN A 23 -12.17 38.33 -18.40
CA ASN A 23 -12.39 39.19 -19.56
C ASN A 23 -13.83 39.03 -20.08
N ARG A 24 -14.55 40.14 -20.30
CA ARG A 24 -15.94 40.12 -20.81
C ARG A 24 -16.08 39.37 -22.13
N GLY A 25 -15.10 39.46 -23.03
CA GLY A 25 -15.10 38.75 -24.31
C GLY A 25 -15.12 37.24 -24.16
N PHE A 26 -14.52 36.70 -23.09
CA PHE A 26 -14.59 35.27 -22.77
C PHE A 26 -16.00 34.87 -22.33
N VAL A 27 -16.65 35.66 -21.48
CA VAL A 27 -18.02 35.41 -20.99
C VAL A 27 -19.04 35.44 -22.12
N TYR A 28 -18.93 36.41 -23.04
CA TYR A 28 -19.83 36.45 -24.20
C TYR A 28 -19.61 35.27 -25.16
N ARG A 29 -18.35 34.88 -25.43
CA ARG A 29 -18.00 33.70 -26.25
C ARG A 29 -18.50 32.39 -25.64
N ASP A 30 -18.39 32.25 -24.33
CA ASP A 30 -18.91 31.11 -23.59
C ASP A 30 -20.45 31.06 -23.62
N ARG A 31 -21.11 32.20 -23.39
CA ARG A 31 -22.58 32.30 -23.45
C ARG A 31 -23.14 31.97 -24.84
N THR A 32 -22.45 32.37 -25.90
CA THR A 32 -22.81 32.02 -27.28
C THR A 32 -22.59 30.53 -27.57
N ARG A 33 -21.50 29.94 -27.07
CA ARG A 33 -21.28 28.48 -27.13
C ARG A 33 -22.36 27.68 -26.40
N HIS A 34 -22.85 28.17 -25.26
CA HIS A 34 -23.88 27.48 -24.46
C HIS A 34 -25.32 27.72 -24.93
N ARG A 35 -25.58 28.74 -25.77
CA ARG A 35 -26.90 28.99 -26.39
C ARG A 35 -27.10 28.21 -27.70
N ALA A 36 -26.04 27.66 -28.29
CA ALA A 36 -26.16 26.87 -29.51
C ALA A 36 -26.86 25.53 -29.21
N ILE A 37 -28.07 25.35 -29.74
CA ILE A 37 -28.84 24.08 -29.70
C ILE A 37 -28.33 23.22 -30.86
N GLY A 38 -27.23 22.51 -30.64
CA GLY A 38 -26.63 21.62 -31.63
C GLY A 38 -25.53 20.77 -31.01
N PRO A 39 -25.12 19.67 -31.65
CA PRO A 39 -24.07 18.82 -31.12
C PRO A 39 -22.80 19.67 -30.94
N ARG A 40 -22.30 19.72 -29.69
CA ARG A 40 -21.03 20.39 -29.37
C ARG A 40 -19.94 19.78 -30.24
N ARG A 41 -19.51 20.49 -31.28
CA ARG A 41 -18.25 20.15 -31.97
C ARG A 41 -17.17 20.14 -30.89
N ALA A 42 -16.53 18.99 -30.70
CA ALA A 42 -15.35 18.92 -29.86
C ALA A 42 -14.38 20.02 -30.31
N PRO A 43 -13.75 20.76 -29.38
CA PRO A 43 -12.73 21.72 -29.77
C PRO A 43 -11.75 21.02 -30.72
N PRO A 44 -11.37 21.66 -31.85
CA PRO A 44 -10.42 21.06 -32.76
C PRO A 44 -9.18 20.66 -31.96
N ALA A 45 -8.72 19.42 -32.18
CA ALA A 45 -7.49 18.96 -31.55
C ALA A 45 -6.40 19.99 -31.82
N ARG A 46 -5.66 20.37 -30.77
CA ARG A 46 -4.54 21.30 -30.95
C ARG A 46 -3.60 20.72 -32.01
N PRO A 47 -3.14 21.52 -32.98
CA PRO A 47 -2.19 21.04 -33.97
C PRO A 47 -0.97 20.50 -33.24
N ARG A 48 -0.40 19.41 -33.77
CA ARG A 48 0.83 18.85 -33.22
C ARG A 48 1.93 19.91 -33.32
N PRO A 49 2.80 20.06 -32.31
CA PRO A 49 3.95 20.95 -32.40
C PRO A 49 4.78 20.60 -33.65
N PRO A 50 5.30 21.59 -34.39
CA PRO A 50 6.03 21.33 -35.64
C PRO A 50 7.29 20.48 -35.44
N LEU A 51 7.88 20.50 -34.23
CA LEU A 51 9.05 19.73 -33.84
C LEU A 51 8.71 18.42 -33.11
N SER A 52 7.45 17.97 -33.15
CA SER A 52 7.10 16.69 -32.56
C SER A 52 7.59 15.55 -33.45
N LEU A 53 8.23 14.54 -32.85
CA LEU A 53 8.58 13.31 -33.56
C LEU A 53 7.37 12.74 -34.28
N SER A 54 7.54 12.46 -35.57
CA SER A 54 6.61 11.71 -36.39
C SER A 54 6.40 10.30 -35.82
N SER A 55 5.32 9.65 -36.26
CA SER A 55 5.05 8.27 -35.85
C SER A 55 6.17 7.30 -36.28
N LEU A 56 6.82 7.58 -37.40
CA LEU A 56 7.96 6.78 -37.88
C LEU A 56 9.18 6.95 -36.99
N GLU A 57 9.55 8.20 -36.65
CA GLU A 57 10.69 8.47 -35.77
C GLU A 57 10.47 7.90 -34.35
N GLN A 58 9.23 7.96 -33.85
CA GLN A 58 8.88 7.33 -32.57
C GLN A 58 9.07 5.82 -32.61
N GLN A 59 8.68 5.18 -33.72
CA GLN A 59 8.83 3.74 -33.90
C GLN A 59 10.30 3.33 -33.98
N VAL A 60 11.13 4.05 -34.73
CA VAL A 60 12.58 3.82 -34.79
C VAL A 60 13.22 3.93 -33.40
N LEU A 61 12.87 4.96 -32.63
CA LEU A 61 13.40 5.12 -31.28
C LEU A 61 12.95 3.97 -30.35
N LEU A 62 11.71 3.50 -30.48
CA LEU A 62 11.21 2.37 -29.70
C LEU A 62 11.89 1.06 -30.09
N GLU A 63 12.13 0.82 -31.37
CA GLU A 63 12.89 -0.36 -31.85
C GLU A 63 14.32 -0.37 -31.32
N VAL A 64 14.96 0.81 -31.22
CA VAL A 64 16.28 0.92 -30.59
C VAL A 64 16.19 0.60 -29.09
N LEU A 65 15.23 1.18 -28.37
CA LEU A 65 15.05 0.94 -26.93
C LEU A 65 14.68 -0.52 -26.59
N ASP A 66 13.93 -1.19 -27.48
CA ASP A 66 13.49 -2.57 -27.33
C ASP A 66 14.49 -3.59 -27.94
N SER A 67 15.62 -3.13 -28.50
CA SER A 67 16.65 -4.01 -29.05
C SER A 67 17.34 -4.82 -27.94
N GLU A 68 17.82 -6.03 -28.27
CA GLU A 68 18.55 -6.88 -27.32
C GLU A 68 19.74 -6.16 -26.66
N ARG A 69 20.40 -5.27 -27.41
CA ARG A 69 21.52 -4.47 -26.93
C ARG A 69 21.16 -3.56 -25.75
N PHE A 70 19.94 -3.03 -25.73
CA PHE A 70 19.48 -2.05 -24.75
C PHE A 70 18.37 -2.58 -23.84
N ALA A 71 18.05 -3.88 -23.94
CA ALA A 71 16.95 -4.52 -23.22
C ALA A 71 16.98 -4.24 -21.71
N ASP A 72 18.14 -4.30 -21.06
CA ASP A 72 18.29 -4.08 -19.60
C ASP A 72 18.98 -2.75 -19.24
N VAL A 73 19.05 -1.81 -20.19
CA VAL A 73 19.80 -0.56 -20.02
C VAL A 73 18.85 0.62 -19.77
N ALA A 74 19.17 1.46 -18.79
CA ALA A 74 18.37 2.63 -18.49
C ALA A 74 18.47 3.68 -19.61
N PRO A 75 17.38 4.41 -19.95
CA PRO A 75 17.37 5.42 -21.01
C PRO A 75 18.50 6.48 -20.95
N PRO A 76 18.97 6.96 -19.78
CA PRO A 76 20.14 7.86 -19.72
C PRO A 76 21.42 7.23 -20.27
N THR A 77 21.65 5.94 -19.99
CA THR A 77 22.81 5.20 -20.49
C THR A 77 22.68 4.94 -21.98
N VAL A 78 21.50 4.53 -22.45
CA VAL A 78 21.22 4.37 -23.89
C VAL A 78 21.48 5.68 -24.64
N TYR A 79 21.02 6.81 -24.09
CA TYR A 79 21.24 8.13 -24.65
C TYR A 79 22.74 8.46 -24.79
N ALA A 80 23.53 8.25 -23.74
CA ALA A 80 24.98 8.50 -23.77
C ALA A 80 25.68 7.61 -24.81
N THR A 81 25.38 6.31 -24.82
CA THR A 81 25.97 5.36 -25.77
C THR A 81 25.65 5.72 -27.23
N LEU A 82 24.41 6.10 -27.54
CA LEU A 82 24.03 6.51 -28.88
C LEU A 82 24.71 7.82 -29.29
N LEU A 83 24.87 8.76 -28.34
CA LEU A 83 25.53 10.03 -28.59
C LEU A 83 27.03 9.84 -28.88
N ASP A 84 27.70 8.95 -28.13
CA ASP A 84 29.09 8.57 -28.38
C ASP A 84 29.29 7.96 -29.78
N GLU A 85 28.26 7.30 -30.31
CA GLU A 85 28.21 6.74 -31.66
C GLU A 85 27.76 7.76 -32.73
N GLY A 86 27.55 9.02 -32.36
CA GLY A 86 27.09 10.09 -33.26
C GLY A 86 25.62 9.98 -33.67
N ARG A 87 24.81 9.17 -32.98
CA ARG A 87 23.39 8.95 -33.29
C ARG A 87 22.49 9.66 -32.28
N TYR A 88 21.61 10.54 -32.78
CA TYR A 88 20.65 11.26 -31.94
C TYR A 88 19.20 10.96 -32.36
N HIS A 89 18.44 10.31 -31.47
CA HIS A 89 17.03 9.98 -31.69
C HIS A 89 16.05 10.80 -30.81
N GLY A 90 16.55 11.52 -29.81
CA GLY A 90 15.74 12.38 -28.95
C GLY A 90 16.27 12.49 -27.52
N SER A 91 15.63 13.35 -26.71
CA SER A 91 16.01 13.53 -25.31
C SER A 91 15.63 12.33 -24.42
N ILE A 92 16.34 12.16 -23.31
CA ILE A 92 16.06 11.15 -22.29
C ILE A 92 14.58 11.18 -21.85
N ARG A 93 14.00 12.39 -21.67
CA ARG A 93 12.58 12.53 -21.30
C ARG A 93 11.63 12.03 -22.39
N THR A 94 12.00 12.17 -23.66
CA THR A 94 11.22 11.63 -24.78
C THR A 94 11.25 10.10 -24.80
N MET A 95 12.41 9.50 -24.53
CA MET A 95 12.53 8.04 -24.38
C MET A 95 11.61 7.51 -23.27
N TYR A 96 11.68 8.09 -22.06
CA TYR A 96 10.79 7.69 -20.96
C TYR A 96 9.30 7.90 -21.28
N ARG A 97 8.93 8.99 -21.97
CA ARG A 97 7.54 9.24 -22.36
C ARG A 97 7.02 8.17 -23.32
N LEU A 98 7.84 7.72 -24.27
CA LEU A 98 7.46 6.68 -25.21
C LEU A 98 7.35 5.31 -24.53
N LEU A 99 8.31 4.95 -23.67
CA LEU A 99 8.25 3.73 -22.87
C LEU A 99 7.01 3.72 -21.95
N ALA A 100 6.72 4.83 -21.28
CA ALA A 100 5.54 4.96 -20.43
C ALA A 100 4.23 4.83 -21.21
N ALA A 101 4.17 5.39 -22.43
CA ALA A 101 3.00 5.24 -23.30
C ALA A 101 2.72 3.78 -23.70
N ARG A 102 3.75 2.91 -23.67
CA ARG A 102 3.64 1.46 -23.91
C ARG A 102 3.68 0.63 -22.62
N ASN A 103 3.61 1.24 -21.43
CA ASN A 103 3.77 0.57 -20.13
C ASN A 103 5.10 -0.21 -19.96
N GLN A 104 6.16 0.19 -20.67
CA GLN A 104 7.49 -0.46 -20.65
C GLN A 104 8.46 0.16 -19.62
N SER A 105 8.01 1.18 -18.88
CA SER A 105 8.79 1.91 -17.86
C SER A 105 8.54 1.44 -16.42
N GLY A 106 7.76 0.37 -16.24
CA GLY A 106 7.47 -0.21 -14.93
C GLY A 106 8.61 -1.07 -14.37
N GLU A 107 8.46 -1.50 -13.13
CA GLU A 107 9.32 -2.52 -12.51
C GLU A 107 9.27 -3.81 -13.35
N ARG A 108 10.44 -4.29 -13.78
CA ARG A 108 10.57 -5.47 -14.66
C ARG A 108 10.95 -6.73 -13.88
N ARG A 109 11.39 -6.57 -12.63
CA ARG A 109 11.68 -7.73 -11.77
C ARG A 109 10.39 -8.49 -11.49
N ASN A 110 10.48 -9.81 -11.51
CA ASN A 110 9.41 -10.68 -11.02
C ASN A 110 9.30 -10.50 -9.51
N GLN A 111 8.55 -9.48 -9.09
CA GLN A 111 8.31 -9.18 -7.69
C GLN A 111 7.43 -10.26 -7.09
N ARG A 112 7.75 -10.69 -5.87
CA ARG A 112 6.94 -11.66 -5.15
C ARG A 112 5.59 -11.04 -4.82
N VAL A 113 4.55 -11.38 -5.57
CA VAL A 113 3.18 -10.95 -5.29
C VAL A 113 2.64 -11.78 -4.13
N HIS A 114 2.45 -11.15 -2.97
CA HIS A 114 1.82 -11.79 -1.83
C HIS A 114 0.29 -11.73 -1.98
N PRO A 115 -0.43 -12.85 -1.80
CA PRO A 115 -1.89 -12.84 -1.81
C PRO A 115 -2.42 -11.93 -0.70
N VAL A 116 -3.50 -11.22 -0.99
CA VAL A 116 -4.20 -10.38 -0.01
C VAL A 116 -4.88 -11.32 1.00
N TYR A 117 -4.27 -11.47 2.18
CA TYR A 117 -4.88 -12.23 3.27
C TYR A 117 -6.00 -11.42 3.91
N ALA A 118 -7.19 -12.00 4.02
CA ALA A 118 -8.26 -11.46 4.86
C ALA A 118 -7.79 -11.44 6.32
N LYS A 119 -7.90 -10.29 7.01
CA LYS A 119 -7.58 -10.16 8.43
C LYS A 119 -8.66 -10.93 9.21
N PRO A 120 -8.30 -11.91 10.07
CA PRO A 120 -9.27 -12.51 10.97
C PRO A 120 -9.70 -11.46 11.99
N GLU A 121 -10.97 -11.07 11.99
CA GLU A 121 -11.56 -10.18 12.98
C GLU A 121 -12.10 -11.05 14.13
N LEU A 122 -11.42 -11.03 15.27
CA LEU A 122 -11.93 -11.64 16.50
C LEU A 122 -12.59 -10.58 17.37
N LEU A 123 -13.85 -10.81 17.73
CA LEU A 123 -14.62 -9.95 18.62
C LEU A 123 -14.73 -10.62 19.99
N ALA A 124 -14.22 -9.96 21.03
CA ALA A 124 -14.51 -10.32 22.43
C ALA A 124 -15.57 -9.37 22.99
N VAL A 125 -16.63 -9.92 23.58
CA VAL A 125 -17.71 -9.14 24.18
C VAL A 125 -17.69 -9.19 25.71
N ARG A 126 -16.91 -10.09 26.30
CA ARG A 126 -16.68 -10.21 27.76
C ARG A 126 -15.22 -10.56 28.08
N PRO A 127 -14.76 -10.31 29.33
CA PRO A 127 -13.46 -10.80 29.78
C PRO A 127 -13.38 -12.33 29.66
N ARG A 128 -12.17 -12.85 29.43
CA ARG A 128 -11.87 -14.30 29.31
C ARG A 128 -12.50 -15.03 28.10
N GLU A 129 -12.99 -14.31 27.10
CA GLU A 129 -13.44 -14.92 25.83
C GLU A 129 -12.31 -15.04 24.81
N VAL A 130 -11.47 -14.00 24.70
CA VAL A 130 -10.33 -13.99 23.76
C VAL A 130 -9.10 -13.44 24.45
N TRP A 131 -8.02 -14.23 24.42
CA TRP A 131 -6.72 -13.80 24.88
C TRP A 131 -5.78 -13.68 23.69
N SER A 132 -4.92 -12.67 23.70
CA SER A 132 -3.78 -12.55 22.80
C SER A 132 -2.50 -12.79 23.58
N TRP A 133 -1.53 -13.47 22.99
CA TRP A 133 -0.24 -13.68 23.62
C TRP A 133 0.90 -13.40 22.66
N ASP A 134 2.02 -12.92 23.20
CA ASP A 134 3.23 -12.60 22.43
C ASP A 134 4.51 -12.84 23.24
N ILE A 135 5.64 -12.94 22.54
CA ILE A 135 6.98 -13.10 23.10
C ILE A 135 7.84 -11.90 22.74
N THR A 136 8.09 -11.02 23.71
CA THR A 136 8.89 -9.81 23.53
C THR A 136 10.33 -10.04 24.00
N LYS A 137 11.31 -9.66 23.19
CA LYS A 137 12.72 -9.68 23.59
C LYS A 137 13.06 -8.45 24.43
N LEU A 138 13.46 -8.67 25.67
CA LEU A 138 13.97 -7.64 26.57
C LEU A 138 15.49 -7.61 26.56
N LYS A 139 16.07 -6.42 26.60
CA LYS A 139 17.52 -6.23 26.70
C LYS A 139 18.00 -6.68 28.09
N GLY A 140 19.00 -7.55 28.12
CA GLY A 140 19.62 -8.00 29.36
C GLY A 140 20.69 -7.04 29.88
N PRO A 141 21.20 -7.28 31.10
CA PRO A 141 22.17 -6.39 31.77
C PRO A 141 23.57 -6.44 31.14
N GLY A 142 23.92 -7.50 30.40
CA GLY A 142 25.21 -7.67 29.72
C GLY A 142 25.14 -7.41 28.22
N LYS A 143 26.31 -7.18 27.60
CA LYS A 143 26.41 -7.12 26.12
C LYS A 143 25.92 -8.45 25.52
N TRP A 144 25.07 -8.35 24.49
CA TRP A 144 24.48 -9.49 23.78
C TRP A 144 23.59 -10.42 24.60
N THR A 145 23.19 -10.00 25.81
CA THR A 145 22.21 -10.74 26.61
C THR A 145 20.80 -10.23 26.32
N CYS A 146 19.86 -11.15 26.14
CA CYS A 146 18.44 -10.85 26.02
C CYS A 146 17.61 -11.87 26.79
N PHE A 147 16.47 -11.42 27.30
CA PHE A 147 15.44 -12.27 27.89
C PHE A 147 14.22 -12.28 26.98
N HIS A 148 13.45 -13.36 27.03
CA HIS A 148 12.22 -13.53 26.30
C HIS A 148 11.07 -13.43 27.30
N LEU A 149 10.30 -12.36 27.21
CA LEU A 149 9.11 -12.13 28.02
C LEU A 149 7.90 -12.68 27.29
N TYR A 150 7.30 -13.71 27.84
CA TYR A 150 6.02 -14.27 27.42
C TYR A 150 4.93 -13.50 28.14
N VAL A 151 3.92 -13.03 27.42
CA VAL A 151 2.77 -12.32 28.00
C VAL A 151 1.50 -12.86 27.37
N ILE A 152 0.49 -13.14 28.20
CA ILE A 152 -0.89 -13.38 27.78
C ILE A 152 -1.74 -12.23 28.31
N LEU A 153 -2.48 -11.60 27.40
CA LEU A 153 -3.34 -10.46 27.67
C LEU A 153 -4.77 -10.76 27.22
N ASP A 154 -5.72 -10.49 28.10
CA ASP A 154 -7.14 -10.47 27.75
C ASP A 154 -7.43 -9.23 26.89
N ILE A 155 -7.92 -9.43 25.66
CA ILE A 155 -8.12 -8.32 24.73
C ILE A 155 -9.28 -7.40 25.12
N PHE A 156 -10.27 -7.93 25.86
CA PHE A 156 -11.44 -7.18 26.29
C PHE A 156 -11.10 -6.32 27.51
N SER A 157 -10.55 -6.94 28.55
CA SER A 157 -10.25 -6.25 29.82
C SER A 157 -8.91 -5.53 29.83
N ARG A 158 -8.02 -5.82 28.86
CA ARG A 158 -6.61 -5.41 28.83
C ARG A 158 -5.79 -5.90 30.02
N TYR A 159 -6.31 -6.87 30.77
CA TYR A 159 -5.63 -7.47 31.90
C TYR A 159 -4.56 -8.47 31.44
N VAL A 160 -3.37 -8.39 32.05
CA VAL A 160 -2.31 -9.39 31.84
C VAL A 160 -2.61 -10.60 32.73
N VAL A 161 -3.16 -11.64 32.13
CA VAL A 161 -3.56 -12.88 32.83
C VAL A 161 -2.37 -13.75 33.19
N GLY A 162 -1.30 -13.70 32.38
CA GLY A 162 -0.09 -14.48 32.60
C GLY A 162 1.13 -13.78 32.02
N TRP A 163 2.28 -13.95 32.68
CA TRP A 163 3.57 -13.58 32.12
C TRP A 163 4.68 -14.49 32.65
N MET A 164 5.76 -14.63 31.88
CA MET A 164 6.95 -15.39 32.25
C MET A 164 8.20 -14.81 31.57
N LEU A 165 9.34 -14.84 32.25
CA LEU A 165 10.64 -14.52 31.66
C LEU A 165 11.48 -15.78 31.46
N ALA A 166 12.06 -15.93 30.27
CA ALA A 166 12.99 -17.02 29.96
C ALA A 166 14.26 -16.51 29.28
N GLN A 167 15.36 -17.25 29.43
CA GLN A 167 16.61 -16.95 28.74
C GLN A 167 16.55 -17.27 27.25
N ARG A 168 15.69 -18.21 26.84
CA ARG A 168 15.53 -18.65 25.45
C ARG A 168 14.06 -18.81 25.07
N GLU A 169 13.77 -18.57 23.80
CA GLU A 169 12.48 -18.91 23.20
C GLU A 169 12.39 -20.43 22.99
N SER A 170 11.30 -21.08 23.45
CA SER A 170 11.10 -22.51 23.28
C SER A 170 9.61 -22.85 23.31
N ALA A 171 9.22 -23.79 22.44
CA ALA A 171 7.86 -24.30 22.35
C ALA A 171 7.39 -24.94 23.67
N GLN A 172 8.26 -25.67 24.36
CA GLN A 172 7.96 -26.32 25.63
C GLN A 172 7.67 -25.31 26.73
N LEU A 173 8.43 -24.21 26.77
CA LEU A 173 8.19 -23.12 27.71
C LEU A 173 6.86 -22.42 27.42
N ALA A 174 6.52 -22.21 26.14
CA ALA A 174 5.23 -21.64 25.75
C ALA A 174 4.06 -22.54 26.17
N GLU A 175 4.17 -23.85 25.92
CA GLU A 175 3.14 -24.85 26.28
C GLU A 175 2.91 -24.88 27.79
N GLN A 176 3.98 -25.01 28.58
CA GLN A 176 3.88 -25.01 30.04
C GLN A 176 3.26 -23.72 30.56
N PHE A 177 3.72 -22.56 30.06
CA PHE A 177 3.22 -21.25 30.47
C PHE A 177 1.72 -21.07 30.17
N ILE A 178 1.26 -21.51 29.00
CA ILE A 178 -0.17 -21.45 28.62
C ILE A 178 -0.99 -22.35 29.56
N ALA A 179 -0.55 -23.59 29.78
CA ALA A 179 -1.25 -24.54 30.65
C ALA A 179 -1.38 -24.01 32.10
N GLU A 180 -0.28 -23.50 32.66
CA GLU A 180 -0.26 -22.91 34.00
C GLU A 180 -1.17 -21.68 34.10
N THR A 181 -1.17 -20.83 33.07
CA THR A 181 -2.03 -19.62 33.06
C THR A 181 -3.52 -19.98 32.98
N LEU A 182 -3.88 -20.97 32.16
CA LEU A 182 -5.26 -21.45 32.06
C LEU A 182 -5.75 -22.06 33.38
N GLN A 183 -4.90 -22.86 34.03
CA GLN A 183 -5.21 -23.44 35.33
C GLN A 183 -5.37 -22.36 36.40
N LYS A 184 -4.49 -21.37 36.43
CA LYS A 184 -4.53 -20.27 37.39
C LYS A 184 -5.79 -19.41 37.27
N GLU A 185 -6.23 -19.13 36.05
CA GLU A 185 -7.45 -18.35 35.78
C GLU A 185 -8.73 -19.19 35.82
N ASN A 186 -8.61 -20.50 36.08
CA ASN A 186 -9.72 -21.47 36.16
C ASN A 186 -10.63 -21.42 34.92
N ILE A 187 -10.02 -21.43 33.73
CA ILE A 187 -10.73 -21.39 32.46
C ILE A 187 -11.32 -22.77 32.14
N ALA A 188 -12.62 -22.81 31.87
CA ALA A 188 -13.29 -24.02 31.41
C ALA A 188 -12.86 -24.36 29.96
N PRO A 189 -12.68 -25.65 29.62
CA PRO A 189 -12.42 -26.07 28.24
C PRO A 189 -13.49 -25.53 27.28
N GLY A 190 -13.09 -25.14 26.07
CA GLY A 190 -14.01 -24.69 25.02
C GLY A 190 -14.52 -23.24 25.13
N THR A 191 -14.21 -22.51 26.20
CA THR A 191 -14.75 -21.14 26.40
C THR A 191 -13.81 -20.02 25.97
N LEU A 192 -12.53 -20.32 25.76
CA LEU A 192 -11.50 -19.34 25.44
C LEU A 192 -10.95 -19.54 24.03
N THR A 193 -10.72 -18.44 23.33
CA THR A 193 -9.93 -18.38 22.10
C THR A 193 -8.56 -17.78 22.42
N LEU A 194 -7.48 -18.48 22.10
CA LEU A 194 -6.12 -17.96 22.24
C LEU A 194 -5.57 -17.56 20.87
N HIS A 195 -5.35 -16.26 20.69
CA HIS A 195 -4.80 -15.65 19.49
C HIS A 195 -3.28 -15.49 19.60
N ALA A 196 -2.56 -15.89 18.56
CA ALA A 196 -1.11 -15.88 18.52
C ALA A 196 -0.58 -15.37 17.18
N ASP A 197 0.48 -14.59 17.20
CA ASP A 197 1.23 -14.25 16.00
C ASP A 197 1.84 -15.49 15.31
N ARG A 198 2.35 -15.33 14.09
CA ARG A 198 2.95 -16.43 13.31
C ARG A 198 4.42 -16.69 13.66
N GLY A 199 4.86 -16.31 14.86
CA GLY A 199 6.19 -16.60 15.39
C GLY A 199 6.54 -18.09 15.35
N THR A 200 7.82 -18.42 15.28
CA THR A 200 8.29 -19.82 15.19
C THR A 200 7.84 -20.67 16.37
N SER A 201 7.86 -20.14 17.59
CA SER A 201 7.34 -20.87 18.76
C SER A 201 5.82 -20.98 18.78
N MET A 202 5.10 -20.01 18.22
CA MET A 202 3.64 -19.98 18.15
C MET A 202 3.06 -20.96 17.11
N ARG A 203 3.84 -21.28 16.08
CA ARG A 203 3.53 -22.30 15.07
C ARG A 203 4.05 -23.70 15.43
N SER A 204 4.68 -23.87 16.58
CA SER A 204 5.24 -25.16 16.96
C SER A 204 4.15 -26.21 17.17
N LYS A 205 4.46 -27.48 16.82
CA LYS A 205 3.55 -28.62 16.98
C LYS A 205 3.07 -28.82 18.43
N PRO A 206 3.91 -28.69 19.47
CA PRO A 206 3.47 -28.88 20.86
C PRO A 206 2.41 -27.86 21.28
N VAL A 207 2.64 -26.56 21.00
CA VAL A 207 1.67 -25.50 21.29
C VAL A 207 0.38 -25.68 20.49
N ALA A 208 0.46 -26.13 19.24
CA ALA A 208 -0.73 -26.42 18.45
C ALA A 208 -1.54 -27.62 18.99
N ALA A 209 -0.85 -28.69 19.43
CA ALA A 209 -1.49 -29.86 20.02
C ALA A 209 -2.15 -29.53 21.36
N LEU A 210 -1.45 -28.82 22.25
CA LEU A 210 -2.00 -28.36 23.53
C LEU A 210 -3.30 -27.56 23.36
N LEU A 211 -3.33 -26.64 22.40
CA LEU A 211 -4.52 -25.80 22.17
C LEU A 211 -5.70 -26.63 21.63
N ILE A 212 -5.43 -27.68 20.85
CA ILE A 212 -6.45 -28.63 20.40
C ILE A 212 -6.95 -29.45 21.59
N ASP A 213 -6.05 -29.97 22.42
CA ASP A 213 -6.37 -30.81 23.58
C ASP A 213 -7.15 -30.05 24.66
N LEU A 214 -6.93 -28.74 24.78
CA LEU A 214 -7.64 -27.84 25.71
C LEU A 214 -8.93 -27.24 25.11
N GLU A 215 -9.33 -27.66 23.91
CA GLU A 215 -10.48 -27.15 23.16
C GLU A 215 -10.45 -25.62 22.96
N VAL A 216 -9.26 -25.03 22.93
CA VAL A 216 -9.07 -23.59 22.71
C VAL A 216 -9.01 -23.32 21.21
N ALA A 217 -9.93 -22.51 20.71
CA ALA A 217 -9.90 -22.11 19.30
C ALA A 217 -8.64 -21.31 19.00
N LYS A 218 -7.86 -21.76 18.01
CA LYS A 218 -6.60 -21.12 17.60
C LYS A 218 -6.83 -20.22 16.39
N THR A 219 -6.40 -18.97 16.50
CA THR A 219 -6.32 -18.06 15.34
C THR A 219 -4.91 -17.48 15.24
N HIS A 220 -4.45 -17.28 14.01
CA HIS A 220 -3.11 -16.82 13.71
C HIS A 220 -3.11 -15.50 12.94
N SER A 221 -2.29 -14.55 13.38
CA SER A 221 -2.03 -13.26 12.72
C SER A 221 -1.38 -13.45 11.35
N ARG A 222 -1.35 -12.41 10.50
CA ARG A 222 -0.78 -12.47 9.13
C ARG A 222 0.72 -12.80 9.15
N PRO A 223 1.28 -13.46 8.12
CA PRO A 223 2.73 -13.67 8.08
C PRO A 223 3.42 -12.32 7.85
N HIS A 224 4.44 -11.98 8.67
CA HIS A 224 5.30 -10.79 8.53
C HIS A 224 4.65 -9.42 8.78
N VAL A 225 3.66 -9.31 9.67
CA VAL A 225 3.11 -8.03 10.11
C VAL A 225 3.09 -8.01 11.64
N SER A 226 3.70 -6.99 12.24
CA SER A 226 3.85 -6.79 13.69
C SER A 226 2.68 -6.00 14.33
N ASP A 227 1.68 -5.63 13.53
CA ASP A 227 0.58 -4.75 13.94
C ASP A 227 -0.75 -5.51 13.89
N ASP A 228 -1.25 -5.90 15.06
CA ASP A 228 -2.65 -6.24 15.31
C ASP A 228 -3.21 -5.52 16.55
#